data_AF-A0A2Y9ANM5-F1
#
_entry.id   AF-A0A2Y9ANM5-F1
#
_cell.length_a   1.000
_cell.length_b   1.000
_cell.length_c   1.000
_cell.angle_alpha   90.00
_cell.angle_beta   90.00
_cell.angle_gamma   90.00
#
_symmetry.space_group_name_H-M   'P 1'
#
loop_
_entity.id
_entity.type
_entity.pdbx_description
1 polymer ?
#
loop_
_entity_poly.entity_id
_entity_poly.type
_entity_poly.pdbx_seq_one_letter_code
_entity_poly.pdbx_strand_id
1 'polypeptide(L)'
;MRQKSTWAALLSGVLVANSAPHLASAVAGRRHLTPLAGRDSSPAVNGAWGAANLAGGLLLLRRAAGAPSPSRWDERLPWFEAGAAAFSVWMAGSEIVLRVNTPRAVDTGHPRSSRG
;
A
#
# COMPACT_ATOMS: atom_id res chain seq x y z
N MET A 1 -12.80 23.65 11.24
CA MET A 1 -11.98 23.40 10.03
C MET A 1 -10.75 22.50 10.27
N ARG A 2 -10.15 22.49 11.48
CA ARG A 2 -9.01 21.61 11.86
C ARG A 2 -9.22 20.10 11.63
N GLN A 3 -10.35 19.53 12.05
CA GLN A 3 -10.57 18.08 12.01
C GLN A 3 -10.54 17.47 10.59
N LYS A 4 -10.95 18.24 9.57
CA LYS A 4 -10.94 17.78 8.17
C LYS A 4 -9.52 17.60 7.62
N SER A 5 -8.56 18.44 8.04
CA SER A 5 -7.16 18.32 7.59
C SER A 5 -6.42 17.20 8.31
N THR A 6 -6.79 16.90 9.56
CA THR A 6 -6.28 15.76 10.32
C THR A 6 -6.63 14.41 9.68
N TRP A 7 -7.90 14.21 9.33
CA TRP A 7 -8.33 13.01 8.61
C TRP A 7 -7.67 12.88 7.25
N ALA A 8 -7.52 13.99 6.53
CA ALA A 8 -6.82 13.98 5.25
C ALA A 8 -5.34 13.57 5.41
N ALA A 9 -4.65 14.06 6.44
CA ALA A 9 -3.28 13.63 6.74
C ALA A 9 -3.20 12.13 7.07
N LEU A 10 -4.12 11.62 7.90
CA LEU A 10 -4.19 10.19 8.22
C LEU A 10 -4.43 9.33 6.97
N LEU A 11 -5.41 9.68 6.15
CA LEU A 11 -5.71 8.94 4.92
C LEU A 11 -4.57 9.05 3.90
N SER A 12 -3.87 10.18 3.83
CA SER A 12 -2.65 10.33 3.04
C SER A 12 -1.58 9.34 3.49
N GLY A 13 -1.37 9.19 4.80
CA GLY A 13 -0.43 8.21 5.36
C GLY A 13 -0.77 6.79 4.95
N VAL A 14 -2.05 6.41 5.04
CA VAL A 14 -2.57 5.11 4.60
C VAL A 14 -2.26 4.85 3.13
N LEU A 15 -2.60 5.79 2.24
CA LEU A 15 -2.39 5.66 0.81
C LEU A 15 -0.91 5.55 0.45
N VAL A 16 -0.07 6.40 1.05
CA VAL A 16 1.39 6.35 0.83
C VAL A 16 1.96 5.01 1.30
N ALA A 17 1.58 4.53 2.49
CA ALA A 17 2.04 3.23 2.99
C ALA A 17 1.57 2.06 2.12
N ASN A 18 0.35 2.14 1.56
CA ASN A 18 -0.16 1.14 0.63
C ASN A 18 0.62 1.07 -0.68
N SER A 19 1.19 2.19 -1.15
CA SER A 19 1.94 2.21 -2.41
C SER A 19 3.20 1.33 -2.38
N ALA A 20 3.91 1.28 -1.25
CA ALA A 20 5.21 0.63 -1.12
C ALA A 20 5.22 -0.87 -1.47
N PRO A 21 4.36 -1.74 -0.88
CA PRO A 21 4.36 -3.17 -1.19
C PRO A 21 3.99 -3.46 -2.65
N HIS A 22 3.11 -2.66 -3.26
CA HIS A 22 2.71 -2.82 -4.66
C HIS A 22 3.84 -2.42 -5.63
N LEU A 23 4.52 -1.31 -5.37
CA LEU A 23 5.68 -0.90 -6.16
C LEU A 23 6.83 -1.90 -6.01
N ALA A 24 7.11 -2.36 -4.79
CA ALA A 24 8.13 -3.39 -4.54
C ALA A 24 7.81 -4.69 -5.31
N SER A 25 6.54 -5.11 -5.31
CA SER A 25 6.12 -6.31 -6.04
C SER A 25 6.23 -6.14 -7.56
N ALA A 26 5.89 -4.96 -8.08
CA ALA A 26 6.05 -4.64 -9.50
C ALA A 26 7.51 -4.69 -9.94
N VAL A 27 8.42 -4.05 -9.17
CA VAL A 27 9.86 -4.06 -9.43
C VAL A 27 10.44 -5.47 -9.34
N ALA A 28 9.99 -6.27 -8.37
CA ALA A 28 10.42 -7.65 -8.21
C ALA A 28 9.80 -8.61 -9.25
N GLY A 29 8.95 -8.13 -10.16
CA GLY A 29 8.23 -8.97 -11.13
C GLY A 29 7.27 -9.96 -10.48
N ARG A 30 6.83 -9.68 -9.25
CA ARG A 30 5.94 -10.54 -8.46
C ARG A 30 4.48 -10.11 -8.62
N ARG A 31 3.60 -11.06 -8.32
CA ARG A 31 2.16 -10.83 -8.20
C ARG A 31 1.85 -10.42 -6.77
N HIS A 32 0.86 -9.56 -6.61
CA HIS A 32 0.40 -9.03 -5.33
C HIS A 32 -1.07 -8.69 -5.50
N LEU A 33 -1.89 -9.01 -4.50
CA LEU A 33 -3.32 -8.81 -4.56
C LEU A 33 -3.65 -7.33 -4.75
N THR A 34 -4.28 -6.95 -5.87
CA THR A 34 -4.89 -5.62 -6.02
C THR A 34 -6.41 -5.72 -6.09
N PRO A 35 -7.15 -4.67 -5.72
CA PRO A 35 -8.60 -4.64 -5.91
C PRO A 35 -9.01 -4.77 -7.39
N LEU A 36 -8.14 -4.37 -8.31
CA LEU A 36 -8.41 -4.31 -9.75
C LEU A 36 -8.34 -5.67 -10.46
N ALA A 37 -7.47 -6.58 -10.01
CA ALA A 37 -7.27 -7.88 -10.66
C ALA A 37 -7.08 -9.06 -9.69
N GLY A 38 -7.38 -8.87 -8.40
CA GLY A 38 -7.33 -9.92 -7.39
C GLY A 38 -5.90 -10.41 -7.13
N ARG A 39 -5.74 -11.68 -6.71
CA ARG A 39 -4.43 -12.31 -6.42
C ARG A 39 -3.54 -12.50 -7.65
N ASP A 40 -4.13 -12.43 -8.83
CA ASP A 40 -3.48 -12.70 -10.09
C ASP A 40 -2.91 -11.45 -10.77
N SER A 41 -2.95 -10.29 -10.10
CA SER A 41 -2.49 -9.02 -10.66
C SER A 41 -1.05 -9.10 -11.15
N SER A 42 -0.87 -8.72 -12.41
CA SER A 42 0.44 -8.67 -13.05
C SER A 42 1.33 -7.60 -12.41
N PRO A 43 2.66 -7.68 -12.60
CA PRO A 43 3.59 -6.65 -12.11
C PRO A 43 3.20 -5.23 -12.57
N ALA A 44 2.72 -5.09 -13.81
CA ALA A 44 2.29 -3.79 -14.36
C ALA A 44 1.05 -3.23 -13.64
N VAL A 45 0.06 -4.08 -13.34
CA VAL A 45 -1.15 -3.68 -12.60
C VAL A 45 -0.79 -3.26 -11.17
N ASN A 46 0.16 -3.97 -10.54
CA ASN A 46 0.69 -3.60 -9.23
C ASN A 46 1.42 -2.26 -9.26
N GLY A 47 2.24 -2.03 -10.29
CA GLY A 47 2.93 -0.75 -10.47
C GLY A 47 1.94 0.40 -10.62
N ALA A 48 0.94 0.25 -11.49
CA ALA A 48 -0.09 1.26 -11.71
C ALA A 48 -0.89 1.55 -10.44
N TRP A 49 -1.27 0.51 -9.69
CA TRP A 49 -2.01 0.66 -8.44
C TRP A 49 -1.16 1.32 -7.34
N GLY A 50 0.11 0.93 -7.20
CA GLY A 50 1.05 1.57 -6.29
C GLY A 50 1.25 3.05 -6.62
N ALA A 51 1.44 3.38 -7.90
CA ALA A 51 1.56 4.75 -8.36
C ALA A 51 0.30 5.59 -8.09
N ALA A 52 -0.90 5.02 -8.30
CA ALA A 52 -2.15 5.69 -8.02
C ALA A 52 -2.31 6.00 -6.52
N ASN A 53 -1.95 5.06 -5.64
CA ASN A 53 -1.97 5.26 -4.19
C ASN A 53 -0.99 6.36 -3.75
N LEU A 54 0.24 6.33 -4.28
CA LEU A 54 1.25 7.35 -3.99
C LEU A 54 0.77 8.73 -4.45
N ALA A 55 0.33 8.85 -5.70
CA ALA A 55 -0.15 10.12 -6.27
C ALA A 55 -1.37 10.65 -5.49
N GLY A 56 -2.33 9.79 -5.18
CA GLY A 56 -3.52 10.15 -4.40
C GLY A 56 -3.17 10.61 -2.98
N GLY A 57 -2.29 9.88 -2.30
CA GLY A 57 -1.82 10.23 -0.95
C GLY A 57 -1.10 11.58 -0.90
N LEU A 58 -0.20 11.84 -1.86
CA LEU A 58 0.53 13.10 -1.98
C LEU A 58 -0.39 14.28 -2.34
N LEU A 59 -1.34 14.07 -3.26
CA LEU A 59 -2.31 15.12 -3.63
C LEU A 59 -3.21 15.47 -2.44
N LEU A 60 -3.69 14.47 -1.70
CA LEU A 60 -4.50 14.69 -0.50
C LEU A 60 -3.70 15.43 0.59
N LEU A 61 -2.42 15.10 0.77
CA LEU A 61 -1.54 15.75 1.73
C LEU A 61 -1.32 17.21 1.34
N ARG A 62 -1.04 17.48 0.06
CA ARG A 62 -0.89 18.85 -0.47
C ARG A 62 -2.14 19.69 -0.23
N ARG A 63 -3.32 19.12 -0.46
CA ARG A 63 -4.61 19.81 -0.20
C ARG A 63 -4.83 20.06 1.29
N ALA A 64 -4.41 19.14 2.15
CA ALA A 64 -4.51 19.27 3.61
C ALA A 64 -3.53 20.28 4.19
N ALA A 65 -2.35 20.44 3.57
CA ALA A 65 -1.32 21.39 3.99
C ALA A 65 -1.67 22.85 3.67
N GLY A 66 -2.49 23.10 2.64
CA GLY A 66 -2.89 24.47 2.26
C GLY A 66 -1.77 25.23 1.55
N ALA A 67 -1.74 26.57 1.72
CA ALA A 67 -0.72 27.40 1.09
C ALA A 67 0.69 27.06 1.63
N PRO A 68 1.74 27.11 0.79
CA PRO A 68 3.12 26.90 1.24
C PRO A 68 3.47 27.87 2.37
N SER A 69 3.65 27.33 3.58
CA SER A 69 4.15 28.06 4.73
C SER A 69 5.62 27.65 4.93
N PRO A 70 6.54 28.60 5.22
CA PRO A 70 7.92 28.26 5.59
C PRO A 70 8.03 27.54 6.95
N SER A 71 6.90 27.28 7.63
CA SER A 71 6.88 26.58 8.92
C SER A 71 7.21 25.09 8.78
N ARG A 72 7.84 24.55 9.84
CA ARG A 72 7.96 23.10 10.09
C ARG A 72 6.59 22.42 9.99
N TRP A 73 6.61 21.09 9.85
CA TRP A 73 5.41 20.27 10.01
C TRP A 73 4.67 20.63 11.31
N ASP A 74 3.35 20.71 11.22
CA ASP A 74 2.49 20.98 12.37
C ASP A 74 1.90 19.68 12.92
N GLU A 75 0.84 19.81 13.72
CA GLU A 75 0.09 18.71 14.33
C GLU A 75 -0.41 17.65 13.35
N ARG A 76 -0.35 17.87 12.03
CA ARG A 76 -0.73 16.86 11.03
C ARG A 76 0.32 15.76 10.82
N LEU A 77 1.59 15.98 11.16
CA LEU A 77 2.65 14.97 10.97
C LEU A 77 2.34 13.66 11.74
N PRO A 78 2.03 13.70 13.05
CA PRO A 78 1.72 12.48 13.78
C PRO A 78 0.52 11.71 13.22
N TRP A 79 -0.46 12.41 12.62
CA TRP A 79 -1.62 11.75 12.01
C TRP A 79 -1.28 11.08 10.70
N PHE A 80 -0.42 11.70 9.88
CA PHE A 80 0.13 11.06 8.68
C PHE A 80 0.93 9.81 9.06
N GLU A 81 1.83 9.92 10.05
CA GLU A 81 2.63 8.80 10.55
C GLU A 81 1.75 7.69 11.15
N ALA A 82 0.71 8.05 11.91
CA ALA A 82 -0.24 7.09 12.47
C ALA A 82 -1.00 6.33 11.38
N GLY A 83 -1.44 7.02 10.32
CA GLY A 83 -2.09 6.37 9.18
C GLY A 83 -1.16 5.39 8.45
N ALA A 84 0.10 5.81 8.23
CA ALA A 84 1.10 4.95 7.61
C ALA A 84 1.40 3.72 8.48
N ALA A 85 1.64 3.92 9.78
CA ALA A 85 1.92 2.86 10.73
C ALA A 85 0.75 1.87 10.84
N ALA A 86 -0.48 2.37 10.98
CA ALA A 86 -1.68 1.54 11.06
C ALA A 86 -1.84 0.66 9.81
N PHE A 87 -1.60 1.21 8.62
CA PHE A 87 -1.71 0.44 7.38
C PHE A 87 -0.58 -0.59 7.25
N SER A 88 0.65 -0.25 7.61
CA SER A 88 1.77 -1.20 7.62
C SER A 88 1.52 -2.36 8.59
N VAL A 89 1.01 -2.08 9.80
CA VAL A 89 0.64 -3.11 10.78
C VAL A 89 -0.48 -4.00 10.24
N TRP A 90 -1.51 -3.41 9.63
CA TRP A 90 -2.58 -4.17 8.99
C TRP A 90 -2.08 -5.07 7.86
N MET A 91 -1.20 -4.55 7.00
CA MET A 91 -0.61 -5.33 5.90
C MET A 91 0.23 -6.50 6.43
N ALA A 92 1.10 -6.25 7.41
CA ALA A 92 1.89 -7.30 8.03
C ALA A 92 0.99 -8.36 8.70
N GLY A 93 -0.01 -7.93 9.48
CA GLY A 93 -0.95 -8.82 10.15
C GLY A 93 -1.79 -9.65 9.18
N SER A 94 -2.34 -9.04 8.13
CA SER A 94 -3.13 -9.74 7.12
C SER A 94 -2.28 -10.75 6.33
N GLU A 95 -1.02 -10.45 6.03
CA GLU A 95 -0.12 -11.41 5.39
C GLU A 95 0.22 -12.58 6.33
N ILE A 96 0.49 -12.32 7.61
CA ILE A 96 0.79 -13.37 8.60
C ILE A 96 -0.42 -14.30 8.80
N VAL A 97 -1.62 -13.74 8.92
CA VAL A 97 -2.84 -14.49 9.27
C VAL A 97 -3.47 -15.14 8.04
N LEU A 98 -3.61 -14.41 6.94
CA LEU A 98 -4.37 -14.84 5.77
C LEU A 98 -3.48 -15.36 4.64
N ARG A 99 -2.17 -15.09 4.67
CA ARG A 99 -1.20 -15.40 3.60
C ARG A 99 -1.74 -15.00 2.25
N VAL A 100 -2.12 -13.73 2.15
CA VAL A 100 -2.85 -13.22 0.99
C VAL A 100 -1.96 -13.25 -0.26
N ASN A 101 -0.65 -13.01 -0.10
CA ASN A 101 0.31 -12.89 -1.20
C ASN A 101 1.40 -13.97 -1.19
N THR A 102 1.60 -14.69 -0.08
CA THR A 102 2.59 -15.78 0.02
C THR A 102 1.91 -17.14 -0.21
N PRO A 103 2.41 -17.99 -1.13
CA PRO A 103 1.86 -19.33 -1.35
C PRO A 103 1.83 -20.16 -0.06
N ARG A 104 0.81 -21.00 0.12
CA ARG A 104 0.82 -22.00 1.19
C ARG A 104 1.77 -23.14 0.78
N ALA A 105 2.48 -23.72 1.75
CA ALA A 105 3.37 -24.87 1.51
C ALA A 105 2.63 -26.11 0.94
N VAL A 106 1.29 -26.14 1.03
CA VAL A 106 0.44 -27.17 0.41
C VAL A 106 0.30 -26.98 -1.11
N ASP A 107 0.45 -25.76 -1.64
CA ASP A 107 0.31 -25.47 -3.07
C ASP A 107 1.58 -25.81 -3.88
N THR A 108 2.71 -26.09 -3.22
CA THR A 108 3.95 -26.55 -3.88
C THR A 108 4.01 -28.07 -4.08
N GLY A 109 2.87 -28.75 -3.95
CA GLY A 109 2.73 -30.18 -4.23
C GLY A 109 2.92 -30.55 -5.71
N HIS A 110 4.18 -30.73 -6.09
CA HIS A 110 4.70 -31.73 -7.04
C HIS A 110 3.97 -31.91 -8.40
N PRO A 111 4.53 -31.44 -9.54
CA PRO A 111 4.25 -32.07 -10.81
C PRO A 111 4.96 -33.43 -10.84
N ARG A 112 4.18 -34.52 -10.82
CA ARG A 112 4.68 -35.84 -11.15
C ARG A 112 5.34 -35.78 -12.53
N SER A 113 6.60 -36.21 -12.59
CA SER A 113 7.29 -36.48 -13.84
C SER A 113 6.51 -37.54 -14.64
N SER A 114 5.86 -37.13 -15.72
CA SER A 114 5.45 -38.06 -16.77
C SER A 114 6.57 -38.09 -17.82
N ARG A 115 7.52 -39.01 -17.64
CA ARG A 115 8.24 -39.60 -18.77
C ARG A 115 7.29 -40.62 -19.41
N GLY A 116 7.00 -40.45 -20.68
CA GLY A 116 6.34 -41.38 -21.58
C GLY A 116 6.78 -41.02 -22.98
#